data_AF-A0ABD4E8L9-F1
#
_entry.id   AF-A0ABD4E8L9-F1
#
_cell.length_a   1.000
_cell.length_b   1.000
_cell.length_c   1.000
_cell.angle_alpha   90.00
_cell.angle_beta   90.00
_cell.angle_gamma   90.00
#
_symmetry.space_group_name_H-M   'P 1'
#
loop_
_entity.id
_entity.type
_entity.pdbx_description
1 polymer ?
#
loop_
_entity_poly.entity_id
_entity_poly.type
_entity_poly.pdbx_seq_one_letter_code
_entity_poly.pdbx_strand_id
1 'polypeptide(L)'
;MTDKNVLQMTAETIGKDLLSALVTEIKLLPDLWVKLSENKQNDVIDRLRARVEHNVKMATHLIASDGRVVVQGDLEQITIKDGVKAAVKFSSAAPNLHALYDAQSKAVLLVVADAAAHTDGMDEVRGESDQRGLDLGREYTDEDGDGMDGPTDDDIVDTEFREVPQLSDGPTQAQLDEQYAAGRQAAEDGKPESECPVMSGELCIAWVKGWKSWHEDQGRQGDADPLYAQVEAFVIAEQKVSVSSVQRHFKIGYNRAARLIELLEAKGVVSAMDSDGHRTVLKPRDPEGKAA
;
A
#
# COMPACT_ATOMS: atom_id res chain seq x y z
N MET A 1 -36.39 -2.53 17.85
CA MET A 1 -35.46 -2.16 16.77
C MET A 1 -35.76 -3.09 15.60
N THR A 2 -36.02 -2.57 14.42
CA THR A 2 -36.36 -3.35 13.22
C THR A 2 -35.15 -4.15 12.71
N ASP A 3 -35.36 -5.33 12.12
CA ASP A 3 -34.32 -6.18 11.50
C ASP A 3 -33.33 -5.40 10.62
N LYS A 4 -33.84 -4.40 9.88
CA LYS A 4 -33.02 -3.53 9.05
C LYS A 4 -31.95 -2.75 9.82
N ASN A 5 -32.24 -2.33 11.06
CA ASN A 5 -31.26 -1.60 11.88
C ASN A 5 -30.17 -2.53 12.40
N VAL A 6 -30.49 -3.77 12.77
CA VAL A 6 -29.48 -4.75 13.24
C VAL A 6 -28.56 -5.15 12.09
N LEU A 7 -29.13 -5.41 10.91
CA LEU A 7 -28.34 -5.71 9.70
C LEU A 7 -27.45 -4.54 9.29
N GLN A 8 -27.97 -3.31 9.33
CA GLN A 8 -27.21 -2.12 8.96
C GLN A 8 -26.10 -1.81 9.97
N MET A 9 -26.36 -1.90 11.28
CA MET A 9 -25.34 -1.73 12.32
C MET A 9 -24.25 -2.81 12.25
N THR A 10 -24.64 -4.05 11.94
CA THR A 10 -23.71 -5.19 11.79
C THR A 10 -22.83 -5.00 10.55
N ALA A 11 -23.41 -4.58 9.43
CA ALA A 11 -22.68 -4.28 8.20
C ALA A 11 -21.72 -3.10 8.36
N GLU A 12 -22.12 -2.03 9.04
CA GLU A 12 -21.26 -0.86 9.30
C GLU A 12 -20.06 -1.22 10.20
N THR A 13 -20.29 -2.03 11.24
CA THR A 13 -19.25 -2.46 12.18
C THR A 13 -18.25 -3.42 11.52
N ILE A 14 -18.74 -4.45 10.83
CA ILE A 14 -17.89 -5.42 10.13
C ILE A 14 -17.13 -4.77 8.99
N GLY A 15 -17.80 -3.90 8.21
CA GLY A 15 -17.15 -3.20 7.10
C GLY A 15 -15.98 -2.33 7.57
N LYS A 16 -16.16 -1.62 8.69
CA LYS A 16 -15.08 -0.84 9.30
C LYS A 16 -13.93 -1.72 9.78
N ASP A 17 -14.22 -2.85 10.43
CA ASP A 17 -13.20 -3.74 10.98
C ASP A 17 -12.39 -4.44 9.87
N LEU A 18 -13.06 -4.89 8.81
CA LEU A 18 -12.41 -5.47 7.62
C LEU A 18 -11.54 -4.45 6.89
N LEU A 19 -12.05 -3.23 6.66
CA LEU A 19 -11.27 -2.18 6.00
C LEU A 19 -10.06 -1.76 6.84
N SER A 20 -10.25 -1.63 8.16
CA SER A 20 -9.16 -1.32 9.10
C SER A 20 -8.11 -2.43 9.11
N ALA A 21 -8.54 -3.69 9.05
CA ALA A 21 -7.64 -4.84 8.95
C ALA A 21 -6.82 -4.82 7.65
N LEU A 22 -7.46 -4.58 6.50
CA LEU A 22 -6.78 -4.47 5.20
C LEU A 22 -5.74 -3.34 5.19
N VAL A 23 -6.12 -2.14 5.64
CA VAL A 23 -5.22 -0.98 5.72
C VAL A 23 -4.04 -1.28 6.66
N THR A 24 -4.29 -2.01 7.75
CA THR A 24 -3.22 -2.40 8.68
C THR A 24 -2.24 -3.36 8.02
N GLU A 25 -2.71 -4.37 7.29
CA GLU A 25 -1.82 -5.30 6.58
C GLU A 25 -1.01 -4.57 5.50
N ILE A 26 -1.62 -3.67 4.72
CA ILE A 26 -0.91 -2.87 3.71
C ILE A 26 0.22 -2.04 4.35
N LYS A 27 -0.02 -1.47 5.53
CA LYS A 27 1.00 -0.71 6.28
C LYS A 27 2.12 -1.58 6.84
N LEU A 28 1.85 -2.85 7.10
CA LEU A 28 2.82 -3.81 7.63
C LEU A 28 3.60 -4.54 6.53
N LEU A 29 3.24 -4.36 5.25
CA LEU A 29 3.97 -4.97 4.15
C LEU A 29 5.41 -4.43 4.12
N PRO A 30 6.43 -5.32 4.13
CA PRO A 30 7.82 -4.91 4.12
C PRO A 30 8.30 -4.40 2.76
N ASP A 31 7.64 -4.79 1.67
CA ASP A 31 7.89 -4.34 0.30
C ASP A 31 6.60 -4.44 -0.52
N LEU A 32 6.65 -3.98 -1.78
CA LEU A 32 5.57 -4.12 -2.75
C LEU A 32 5.17 -5.58 -2.92
N TRP A 33 3.86 -5.83 -3.09
CA TRP A 33 3.28 -7.17 -3.21
C TRP A 33 4.05 -8.09 -4.18
N VAL A 34 4.32 -7.59 -5.39
CA VAL A 34 5.01 -8.32 -6.47
C VAL A 34 6.46 -8.70 -6.12
N LYS A 35 7.07 -8.01 -5.15
CA LYS A 35 8.43 -8.30 -4.68
C LYS A 35 8.46 -9.26 -3.49
N LEU A 36 7.31 -9.58 -2.91
CA LEU A 36 7.21 -10.55 -1.83
C LEU A 36 7.29 -11.94 -2.45
N SER A 37 8.08 -12.83 -1.82
CA SER A 37 8.05 -14.24 -2.17
C SER A 37 6.67 -14.84 -1.92
N GLU A 38 6.30 -15.88 -2.65
CA GLU A 38 5.04 -16.62 -2.54
C GLU A 38 4.71 -16.96 -1.08
N ASN A 39 5.68 -17.43 -0.31
CA ASN A 39 5.51 -17.73 1.13
C ASN A 39 5.08 -16.50 1.94
N LYS A 40 5.66 -15.34 1.68
CA LYS A 40 5.32 -14.09 2.38
C LYS A 40 3.96 -13.55 1.93
N GLN A 41 3.62 -13.73 0.66
CA GLN A 41 2.29 -13.41 0.14
C GLN A 41 1.23 -14.29 0.81
N ASN A 42 1.48 -15.60 0.90
CA ASN A 42 0.61 -16.56 1.59
C ASN A 42 0.45 -16.22 3.07
N ASP A 43 1.52 -15.84 3.78
CA ASP A 43 1.44 -15.40 5.17
C ASP A 43 0.49 -14.19 5.35
N VAL A 44 0.50 -13.24 4.42
CA VAL A 44 -0.41 -12.09 4.44
C VAL A 44 -1.85 -12.53 4.16
N ILE A 45 -2.04 -13.40 3.15
CA ILE A 45 -3.34 -13.93 2.77
C ILE A 45 -3.96 -14.72 3.92
N ASP A 46 -3.20 -15.57 4.59
CA ASP A 46 -3.69 -16.39 5.69
C ASP A 46 -4.12 -15.54 6.88
N ARG A 47 -3.37 -14.48 7.20
CA ARG A 47 -3.77 -13.51 8.24
C ARG A 47 -5.04 -12.77 7.86
N LEU A 48 -5.18 -12.35 6.60
CA LEU A 48 -6.40 -11.71 6.12
C LEU A 48 -7.58 -12.69 6.16
N ARG A 49 -7.41 -13.92 5.67
CA ARG A 49 -8.43 -14.98 5.68
C ARG A 49 -8.95 -15.23 7.10
N ALA A 50 -8.05 -15.39 8.07
CA ALA A 50 -8.42 -15.57 9.48
C ALA A 50 -9.25 -14.40 10.04
N ARG A 51 -8.94 -13.16 9.64
CA ARG A 51 -9.72 -11.97 10.04
C ARG A 51 -11.08 -11.93 9.37
N VAL A 52 -11.17 -12.26 8.08
CA VAL A 52 -12.45 -12.33 7.38
C VAL A 52 -13.33 -13.42 8.00
N GLU A 53 -12.79 -14.61 8.23
CA GLU A 53 -13.52 -15.73 8.84
C GLU A 53 -14.06 -15.36 10.23
N HIS A 54 -13.25 -14.69 11.06
CA HIS A 54 -13.69 -14.21 12.36
C HIS A 54 -14.85 -13.20 12.25
N ASN A 55 -14.74 -12.24 11.34
CA ASN A 55 -15.80 -11.24 11.12
C ASN A 55 -17.09 -11.87 10.59
N VAL A 56 -17.00 -12.85 9.68
CA VAL A 56 -18.16 -13.59 9.16
C VAL A 56 -18.84 -14.38 10.29
N LYS A 57 -18.06 -15.08 11.13
CA LYS A 57 -18.61 -15.77 12.32
C LYS A 57 -19.35 -14.81 13.25
N MET A 58 -18.78 -13.64 13.51
CA MET A 58 -19.43 -12.61 14.33
C MET A 58 -20.70 -12.06 13.67
N ALA A 59 -20.69 -11.86 12.35
CA ALA A 59 -21.86 -11.44 11.58
C ALA A 59 -23.01 -12.44 11.72
N THR A 60 -22.73 -13.71 11.44
CA THR A 60 -23.72 -14.78 11.54
C THR A 60 -24.26 -14.88 12.95
N HIS A 61 -23.40 -14.71 13.97
CA HIS A 61 -23.83 -14.72 15.36
C HIS A 61 -24.72 -13.52 15.73
N LEU A 62 -24.35 -12.31 15.31
CA LEU A 62 -25.14 -11.10 15.56
C LEU A 62 -26.51 -11.18 14.86
N ILE A 63 -26.55 -11.65 13.63
CA ILE A 63 -27.80 -11.85 12.88
C ILE A 63 -28.65 -12.94 13.56
N ALA A 64 -28.05 -14.07 13.93
CA ALA A 64 -28.73 -15.15 14.64
C ALA A 64 -29.25 -14.73 16.03
N SER A 65 -28.60 -13.74 16.65
CA SER A 65 -29.00 -13.25 17.97
C SER A 65 -30.32 -12.50 17.95
N ASP A 66 -30.63 -11.75 16.88
CA ASP A 66 -31.90 -11.03 16.69
C ASP A 66 -32.38 -10.31 17.99
N GLY A 67 -31.44 -9.64 18.67
CA GLY A 67 -31.68 -8.91 19.93
C GLY A 67 -31.98 -9.77 21.17
N ARG A 68 -31.84 -11.09 21.08
CA ARG A 68 -32.02 -12.05 22.19
C ARG A 68 -30.72 -12.23 22.97
N VAL A 69 -30.84 -12.69 24.22
CA VAL A 69 -29.68 -13.10 25.02
C VAL A 69 -29.14 -14.40 24.44
N VAL A 70 -27.93 -14.36 23.90
CA VAL A 70 -27.24 -15.52 23.35
C VAL A 70 -26.04 -15.87 24.21
N VAL A 71 -25.82 -17.17 24.40
CA VAL A 71 -24.62 -17.71 25.02
C VAL A 71 -24.01 -18.72 24.04
N GLN A 72 -22.79 -18.43 23.60
CA GLN A 72 -22.09 -19.27 22.63
C GLN A 72 -21.40 -20.44 23.33
N GLY A 73 -21.65 -21.65 22.84
CA GLY A 73 -20.96 -22.85 23.27
C GLY A 73 -20.86 -23.87 22.14
N ASP A 74 -19.92 -24.80 22.30
CA ASP A 74 -19.63 -25.85 21.34
C ASP A 74 -20.45 -27.10 21.67
N LEU A 75 -21.12 -27.67 20.68
CA LEU A 75 -21.88 -28.90 20.86
C LEU A 75 -20.90 -30.10 20.92
N GLU A 76 -20.64 -30.59 22.12
CA GLU A 76 -19.64 -31.64 22.39
C GLU A 76 -20.21 -33.05 22.15
N GLN A 77 -21.46 -33.28 22.53
CA GLN A 77 -22.10 -34.59 22.37
C GLN A 77 -23.61 -34.45 22.19
N ILE A 78 -24.18 -35.26 21.29
CA ILE A 78 -25.63 -35.47 21.19
C ILE A 78 -25.92 -36.94 21.53
N THR A 79 -26.81 -37.17 22.50
CA THR A 79 -27.32 -38.51 22.82
C THR A 79 -28.80 -38.58 22.52
N ILE A 80 -29.20 -39.52 21.67
CA ILE A 80 -30.59 -39.76 21.30
C ILE A 80 -31.00 -41.12 21.87
N LYS A 81 -31.86 -41.11 22.89
CA LYS A 81 -32.51 -42.31 23.47
C LYS A 81 -34.00 -42.03 23.66
N ASP A 82 -34.45 -41.75 24.88
CA ASP A 82 -35.83 -41.36 25.24
C ASP A 82 -36.02 -39.84 25.19
N GLY A 83 -35.49 -39.20 24.15
CA GLY A 83 -35.32 -37.76 24.00
C GLY A 83 -33.91 -37.39 23.53
N VAL A 84 -33.73 -36.13 23.15
CA VAL A 84 -32.44 -35.59 22.69
C VAL A 84 -31.77 -34.88 23.85
N LYS A 85 -30.59 -35.35 24.26
CA LYS A 85 -29.71 -34.64 25.20
C LYS A 85 -28.52 -34.10 24.44
N ALA A 86 -28.36 -32.78 24.45
CA ALA A 86 -27.21 -32.09 23.90
C ALA A 86 -26.30 -31.64 25.06
N ALA A 87 -25.03 -32.06 25.03
CA ALA A 87 -23.99 -31.52 25.88
C ALA A 87 -23.32 -30.37 25.13
N VAL A 88 -23.55 -29.14 25.61
CA VAL A 88 -22.94 -27.93 25.06
C VAL A 88 -21.89 -27.43 26.05
N LYS A 89 -20.66 -27.29 25.57
CA LYS A 89 -19.53 -26.80 26.33
C LYS A 89 -19.39 -25.30 26.10
N PHE A 90 -19.45 -24.53 27.18
CA PHE A 90 -19.29 -23.09 27.13
C PHE A 90 -17.87 -22.71 27.57
N SER A 91 -17.25 -21.77 26.85
CA SER A 91 -16.00 -21.17 27.30
C SER A 91 -16.24 -20.35 28.57
N SER A 92 -15.30 -20.35 29.51
CA SER A 92 -15.38 -19.51 30.73
C SER A 92 -15.39 -18.02 30.42
N ALA A 93 -14.90 -17.62 29.25
CA ALA A 93 -14.93 -16.24 28.76
C ALA A 93 -16.23 -15.90 28.00
N ALA A 94 -17.17 -16.85 27.86
CA ALA A 94 -18.38 -16.62 27.10
C ALA A 94 -19.24 -15.53 27.75
N PRO A 95 -19.67 -14.50 26.98
CA PRO A 95 -20.54 -13.46 27.50
C PRO A 95 -21.89 -14.05 27.92
N ASN A 96 -22.51 -13.47 28.94
CA ASN A 96 -23.84 -13.85 29.43
C ASN A 96 -23.99 -15.27 29.98
N LEU A 97 -22.90 -15.95 30.38
CA LEU A 97 -22.94 -17.26 31.07
C LEU A 97 -23.91 -17.29 32.26
N HIS A 98 -24.00 -16.20 33.02
CA HIS A 98 -24.93 -16.08 34.15
C HIS A 98 -26.39 -16.29 33.72
N ALA A 99 -26.76 -15.86 32.51
CA ALA A 99 -28.11 -16.00 31.99
C ALA A 99 -28.52 -17.46 31.75
N LEU A 100 -27.55 -18.38 31.54
CA LEU A 100 -27.84 -19.83 31.48
C LEU A 100 -28.32 -20.38 32.83
N TYR A 101 -27.73 -19.91 33.94
CA TYR A 101 -28.16 -20.31 35.27
C TYR A 101 -29.59 -19.81 35.54
N ASP A 102 -29.90 -18.57 35.15
CA ASP A 102 -31.23 -17.98 35.30
C ASP A 102 -32.29 -18.59 34.35
N ALA A 103 -31.84 -19.28 33.30
CA ALA A 103 -32.68 -19.98 32.34
C ALA A 103 -32.98 -21.44 32.73
N GLN A 104 -32.50 -21.91 33.88
CA GLN A 104 -32.78 -23.26 34.37
C GLN A 104 -34.30 -23.49 34.46
N SER A 105 -34.76 -24.62 33.88
CA SER A 105 -36.18 -25.01 33.78
C SER A 105 -37.07 -24.08 32.92
N LYS A 106 -36.49 -23.19 32.11
CA LYS A 106 -37.22 -22.41 31.08
C LYS A 106 -37.01 -23.01 29.69
N ALA A 107 -37.90 -22.69 28.77
CA ALA A 107 -37.74 -23.06 27.36
C ALA A 107 -36.59 -22.26 26.73
N VAL A 108 -35.67 -22.95 26.05
CA VAL A 108 -34.53 -22.37 25.34
C VAL A 108 -34.58 -22.75 23.86
N LEU A 109 -34.15 -21.84 22.99
CA LEU A 109 -33.99 -22.09 21.56
C LEU A 109 -32.52 -22.33 21.26
N LEU A 110 -32.22 -23.43 20.58
CA LEU A 110 -30.88 -23.72 20.06
C LEU A 110 -30.81 -23.27 18.59
N VAL A 111 -29.94 -22.29 18.32
CA VAL A 111 -29.68 -21.81 16.96
C VAL A 111 -28.29 -22.32 16.54
N VAL A 112 -28.25 -23.13 15.50
CA VAL A 112 -27.00 -23.60 14.90
C VAL A 112 -26.63 -22.61 13.80
N ALA A 113 -25.60 -21.80 14.06
CA ALA A 113 -25.05 -20.88 13.08
C ALA A 113 -23.91 -21.58 12.33
N ASP A 114 -24.12 -21.89 11.05
CA ASP A 114 -23.05 -22.39 10.18
C ASP A 114 -22.40 -21.21 9.46
N ALA A 115 -21.28 -20.73 10.00
CA ALA A 115 -20.50 -19.69 9.36
C ALA A 115 -19.65 -20.23 8.19
N ALA A 116 -19.35 -21.53 8.15
CA ALA A 116 -18.51 -22.13 7.12
C ALA A 116 -19.22 -22.15 5.75
N ALA A 117 -20.55 -22.22 5.76
CA ALA A 117 -21.38 -22.05 4.55
C ALA A 117 -21.21 -20.68 3.86
N HIS A 118 -20.61 -19.68 4.53
CA HIS A 118 -20.43 -18.32 4.02
C HIS A 118 -18.97 -17.97 3.70
N THR A 119 -18.05 -18.92 3.81
CA THR A 119 -16.61 -18.73 3.53
C THR A 119 -16.12 -19.53 2.32
N ASP A 120 -17.04 -20.07 1.52
CA ASP A 120 -16.71 -20.85 0.32
C ASP A 120 -15.91 -20.03 -0.71
N GLY A 121 -14.94 -20.66 -1.38
CA GLY A 121 -14.03 -20.00 -2.33
C GLY A 121 -12.90 -19.17 -1.71
N MET A 122 -12.83 -18.97 -0.39
CA MET A 122 -11.70 -18.23 0.24
C MET A 122 -10.34 -18.95 0.10
N ASP A 123 -10.35 -20.26 -0.14
CA ASP A 123 -9.13 -21.08 -0.31
C ASP A 123 -8.54 -20.99 -1.74
N GLU A 124 -9.29 -20.39 -2.67
CA GLU A 124 -8.85 -20.12 -4.05
C GLU A 124 -7.93 -18.90 -4.12
N VAL A 125 -7.99 -18.00 -3.13
CA VAL A 125 -7.11 -16.83 -3.02
C VAL A 125 -5.76 -17.28 -2.47
N ARG A 126 -4.70 -17.21 -3.29
CA ARG A 126 -3.33 -17.64 -2.95
C ARG A 126 -2.30 -16.67 -3.51
N GLY A 127 -1.11 -16.68 -2.93
CA GLY A 127 0.03 -15.90 -3.42
C GLY A 127 0.40 -16.31 -4.84
N GLU A 128 0.92 -15.36 -5.61
CA GLU A 128 1.44 -15.64 -6.94
C GLU A 128 2.72 -16.47 -6.80
N SER A 129 2.85 -17.52 -7.62
CA SER A 129 4.06 -18.34 -7.63
C SER A 129 5.27 -17.48 -7.93
N ASP A 130 6.35 -17.72 -7.18
CA ASP A 130 7.62 -17.04 -7.41
C ASP A 130 8.07 -17.28 -8.84
N GLN A 131 7.93 -16.26 -9.71
CA GLN A 131 8.54 -16.32 -11.03
C GLN A 131 10.04 -16.50 -10.81
N ARG A 132 10.57 -17.66 -11.22
CA ARG A 132 12.02 -17.87 -11.25
C ARG A 132 12.61 -16.71 -12.05
N GLY A 133 13.47 -15.92 -11.41
CA GLY A 133 14.31 -14.98 -12.15
C GLY A 133 14.99 -15.74 -13.27
N LEU A 134 14.84 -15.28 -14.50
CA LEU A 134 15.63 -15.76 -15.62
C LEU A 134 17.11 -15.60 -15.23
N ASP A 135 17.78 -16.72 -14.97
CA ASP A 135 19.20 -16.75 -14.65
C ASP A 135 19.99 -16.50 -15.94
N LEU A 136 20.12 -15.22 -16.28
CA LEU A 136 20.90 -14.73 -17.42
C LEU A 136 22.42 -14.69 -17.11
N GLY A 137 22.83 -15.23 -15.96
CA GLY A 137 24.18 -15.07 -15.41
C GLY A 137 25.14 -16.24 -15.68
N ARG A 138 24.69 -17.36 -16.26
CA ARG A 138 25.61 -18.41 -16.73
C ARG A 138 25.90 -18.23 -18.21
N GLU A 139 27.15 -17.88 -18.49
CA GLU A 139 27.74 -18.01 -19.81
C GLU A 139 27.75 -19.50 -20.17
N TYR A 140 27.19 -19.87 -21.33
CA TYR A 140 27.29 -21.23 -21.85
C TYR A 140 28.78 -21.56 -22.01
N THR A 141 29.23 -22.62 -21.34
CA THR A 141 30.57 -23.16 -21.57
C THR A 141 30.49 -24.33 -22.52
N ASP A 142 31.48 -24.49 -23.40
CA ASP A 142 31.54 -25.59 -24.39
C ASP A 142 31.57 -27.00 -23.73
N GLU A 143 31.67 -27.07 -22.40
CA GLU A 143 31.60 -28.30 -21.60
C GLU A 143 30.17 -28.66 -21.14
N ASP A 144 29.18 -27.81 -21.37
CA ASP A 144 27.76 -28.07 -21.05
C ASP A 144 27.06 -28.93 -22.14
N GLY A 145 27.83 -29.43 -23.11
CA GLY A 145 27.37 -30.33 -24.16
C GLY A 145 27.33 -31.78 -23.69
N ASP A 146 26.22 -32.21 -23.11
CA ASP A 146 25.85 -33.62 -23.00
C ASP A 146 25.52 -34.18 -24.40
N GLY A 147 26.58 -34.57 -25.11
CA GLY A 147 26.53 -35.28 -26.38
C GLY A 147 25.68 -36.54 -26.28
N MET A 148 24.57 -36.56 -27.00
CA MET A 148 23.79 -37.75 -27.28
C MET A 148 24.49 -38.50 -28.43
N ASP A 149 25.30 -39.51 -28.09
CA ASP A 149 25.79 -40.50 -29.05
C ASP A 149 24.64 -41.44 -29.44
N GLY A 150 23.95 -41.14 -30.53
CA GLY A 150 22.93 -41.99 -31.15
C GLY A 150 23.13 -42.09 -32.66
N PRO A 151 22.86 -43.26 -33.29
CA PRO A 151 23.37 -43.57 -34.62
C PRO A 151 22.65 -42.78 -35.72
N THR A 152 23.44 -42.40 -36.72
CA THR A 152 23.07 -41.83 -38.01
C THR A 152 21.90 -42.58 -38.64
N ASP A 153 20.82 -41.85 -38.93
CA ASP A 153 19.91 -42.24 -40.00
C ASP A 153 19.46 -40.99 -40.78
N ASP A 154 19.60 -41.11 -42.09
CA ASP A 154 19.30 -40.12 -43.11
C ASP A 154 17.81 -39.81 -43.14
N ASP A 155 17.39 -38.59 -42.78
CA ASP A 155 16.19 -37.93 -43.33
C ASP A 155 16.07 -36.51 -42.74
N ILE A 156 16.90 -35.58 -43.26
CA ILE A 156 16.70 -34.15 -43.03
C ILE A 156 15.77 -33.64 -44.14
N VAL A 157 14.51 -33.41 -43.79
CA VAL A 157 13.57 -32.68 -44.65
C VAL A 157 13.96 -31.20 -44.61
N ASP A 158 14.43 -30.67 -45.74
CA ASP A 158 14.64 -29.22 -45.96
C ASP A 158 13.33 -28.47 -45.72
N THR A 159 13.11 -28.06 -44.47
CA THR A 159 12.03 -27.17 -44.10
C THR A 159 12.63 -25.78 -44.02
N GLU A 160 12.35 -24.96 -45.03
CA GLU A 160 12.76 -23.55 -45.06
C GLU A 160 12.33 -22.88 -43.74
N PHE A 161 13.33 -22.52 -42.92
CA PHE A 161 13.13 -21.81 -41.68
C PHE A 161 12.47 -20.46 -42.01
N ARG A 162 11.21 -20.32 -41.64
CA ARG A 162 10.51 -19.04 -41.74
C ARG A 162 10.95 -18.19 -40.55
N GLU A 163 11.77 -17.18 -40.80
CA GLU A 163 12.17 -16.22 -39.76
C GLU A 163 10.93 -15.68 -39.04
N VAL A 164 10.89 -15.89 -37.72
CA VAL A 164 9.85 -15.33 -36.86
C VAL A 164 10.19 -13.84 -36.67
N PRO A 165 9.26 -12.90 -36.84
CA PRO A 165 9.54 -11.49 -36.63
C PRO A 165 10.03 -11.26 -35.19
N GLN A 166 11.20 -10.64 -35.03
CA GLN A 166 11.67 -10.20 -33.72
C GLN A 166 10.69 -9.17 -33.14
N LEU A 167 10.26 -9.38 -31.89
CA LEU A 167 9.42 -8.44 -31.15
C LEU A 167 10.19 -7.10 -31.03
N SER A 168 9.56 -5.99 -31.42
CA SER A 168 10.20 -4.69 -31.61
C SER A 168 11.04 -4.23 -30.42
N ASP A 169 12.24 -3.70 -30.68
CA ASP A 169 12.98 -2.87 -29.73
C ASP A 169 12.07 -1.75 -29.21
N GLY A 170 12.07 -1.54 -27.89
CA GLY A 170 11.30 -0.48 -27.24
C GLY A 170 11.63 0.92 -27.78
N PRO A 171 10.86 1.96 -27.40
CA PRO A 171 11.13 3.33 -27.79
C PRO A 171 12.59 3.73 -27.48
N THR A 172 13.22 4.33 -28.48
CA THR A 172 14.58 4.85 -28.38
C THR A 172 14.66 6.00 -27.37
N GLN A 173 15.85 6.25 -26.81
CA GLN A 173 16.05 7.36 -25.87
C GLN A 173 15.62 8.72 -26.47
N ALA A 174 15.86 8.93 -27.77
CA ALA A 174 15.44 10.16 -28.44
C ALA A 174 13.91 10.36 -28.41
N GLN A 175 13.14 9.26 -28.55
CA GLN A 175 11.67 9.32 -28.47
C GLN A 175 11.19 9.58 -27.03
N LEU A 176 11.88 9.03 -26.04
CA LEU A 176 11.58 9.32 -24.63
C LEU A 176 11.85 10.81 -24.31
N ASP A 177 12.96 11.35 -24.78
CA ASP A 177 13.34 12.75 -24.56
C ASP A 177 12.36 13.71 -25.23
N GLU A 178 11.91 13.38 -26.45
CA GLU A 178 10.88 14.14 -27.16
C GLU A 178 9.56 14.18 -26.38
N GLN A 179 9.11 13.05 -25.85
CA GLN A 179 7.88 13.00 -25.06
C GLN A 179 8.01 13.74 -23.74
N TYR A 180 9.17 13.67 -23.07
CA TYR A 180 9.45 14.48 -21.89
C TYR A 180 9.35 15.99 -22.19
N ALA A 181 9.92 16.45 -23.31
CA ALA A 181 9.79 17.85 -23.74
C ALA A 181 8.33 18.23 -24.04
N ALA A 182 7.58 17.35 -24.72
CA ALA A 182 6.17 17.57 -25.01
C ALA A 182 5.31 17.66 -23.74
N GLY A 183 5.61 16.86 -22.71
CA GLY A 183 4.94 16.92 -21.41
C GLY A 183 5.17 18.24 -20.69
N ARG A 184 6.40 18.76 -20.71
CA ARG A 184 6.71 20.09 -20.16
C ARG A 184 5.96 21.20 -20.90
N GLN A 185 5.92 21.14 -22.22
CA GLN A 185 5.23 22.14 -23.04
C GLN A 185 3.71 22.10 -22.76
N ALA A 186 3.14 20.92 -22.60
CA ALA A 186 1.72 20.79 -22.25
C ALA A 186 1.40 21.39 -20.87
N ALA A 187 2.29 21.24 -19.88
CA ALA A 187 2.16 21.90 -18.59
C ALA A 187 2.25 23.43 -18.70
N GLU A 188 3.18 23.92 -19.52
CA GLU A 188 3.31 25.35 -19.84
C GLU A 188 2.05 25.93 -20.51
N ASP A 189 1.44 25.16 -21.40
CA ASP A 189 0.15 25.48 -22.04
C ASP A 189 -1.05 25.36 -21.07
N GLY A 190 -0.85 24.92 -19.83
CA GLY A 190 -1.89 24.78 -18.80
C GLY A 190 -2.79 23.55 -18.95
N LYS A 191 -2.37 22.55 -19.75
CA LYS A 191 -3.14 21.31 -19.94
C LYS A 191 -3.02 20.41 -18.70
N PRO A 192 -4.09 19.74 -18.26
CA PRO A 192 -4.05 18.80 -17.14
C PRO A 192 -3.30 17.52 -17.51
N GLU A 193 -2.74 16.80 -16.51
CA GLU A 193 -2.04 15.52 -16.68
C GLU A 193 -2.88 14.47 -17.42
N SER A 194 -4.22 14.54 -17.31
CA SER A 194 -5.16 13.66 -18.01
C SER A 194 -5.19 13.84 -19.53
N GLU A 195 -4.61 14.91 -20.06
CA GLU A 195 -4.46 15.14 -21.50
C GLU A 195 -3.19 14.50 -22.08
N CYS A 196 -2.50 13.65 -21.32
CA CYS A 196 -1.41 12.82 -21.85
C CYS A 196 -1.92 12.02 -23.07
N PRO A 197 -1.26 12.12 -24.24
CA PRO A 197 -1.69 11.40 -25.43
C PRO A 197 -1.62 9.87 -25.24
N VAL A 198 -2.46 9.14 -25.97
CA VAL A 198 -2.43 7.67 -25.98
C VAL A 198 -1.22 7.19 -26.77
N MET A 199 -0.25 6.61 -26.08
CA MET A 199 1.03 6.13 -26.62
C MET A 199 1.52 4.89 -25.85
N SER A 200 2.67 4.32 -26.23
CA SER A 200 3.26 3.20 -25.48
C SER A 200 3.56 3.59 -24.04
N GLY A 201 3.53 2.63 -23.12
CA GLY A 201 3.65 2.89 -21.67
C GLY A 201 4.91 3.70 -21.31
N GLU A 202 6.04 3.36 -21.92
CA GLU A 202 7.32 4.02 -21.68
C GLU A 202 7.33 5.48 -22.16
N LEU A 203 6.74 5.77 -23.31
CA LEU A 203 6.59 7.13 -23.85
C LEU A 203 5.62 7.97 -22.99
N CYS A 204 4.53 7.37 -22.53
CA CYS A 204 3.56 8.01 -21.65
C CYS A 204 4.20 8.41 -20.31
N ILE A 205 5.02 7.51 -19.74
CA ILE A 205 5.79 7.79 -18.53
C ILE A 205 6.75 8.96 -18.75
N ALA A 206 7.44 9.02 -19.89
CA ALA A 206 8.34 10.12 -20.21
C ALA A 206 7.59 11.47 -20.30
N TRP A 207 6.43 11.49 -20.94
CA TRP A 207 5.56 12.67 -21.02
C TRP A 207 5.12 13.16 -19.63
N VAL A 208 4.60 12.26 -18.79
CA VAL A 208 4.14 12.59 -17.44
C VAL A 208 5.28 13.13 -16.56
N LYS A 209 6.49 12.59 -16.70
CA LYS A 209 7.69 13.11 -16.01
C LYS A 209 8.00 14.54 -16.43
N GLY A 210 7.89 14.86 -17.72
CA GLY A 210 8.06 16.21 -18.24
C GLY A 210 7.04 17.18 -17.65
N TRP A 211 5.77 16.79 -17.67
CA TRP A 211 4.67 17.60 -17.13
C TRP A 211 4.86 17.94 -15.64
N LYS A 212 5.22 16.93 -14.82
CA LYS A 212 5.48 17.11 -13.38
C LYS A 212 6.68 18.01 -13.11
N SER A 213 7.76 17.85 -13.87
CA SER A 213 8.96 18.68 -13.73
C SER A 213 8.67 20.17 -13.89
N TRP A 214 7.81 20.55 -14.84
CA TRP A 214 7.43 21.95 -15.02
C TRP A 214 6.67 22.50 -13.79
N HIS A 215 5.73 21.73 -13.24
CA HIS A 215 4.98 22.14 -12.05
C HIS A 215 5.85 22.21 -10.79
N GLU A 216 6.86 21.35 -10.67
CA GLU A 216 7.87 21.44 -9.61
C GLU A 216 8.69 22.73 -9.74
N ASP A 217 9.10 23.09 -10.95
CA ASP A 217 9.83 24.33 -11.22
C ASP A 217 8.96 25.59 -11.03
N GLN A 218 7.69 25.55 -11.41
CA GLN A 218 6.71 26.60 -11.09
C GLN A 218 6.47 26.70 -9.59
N GLY A 219 6.40 25.57 -8.88
CA GLY A 219 6.31 25.55 -7.41
C GLY A 219 7.56 26.08 -6.69
N ARG A 220 8.68 26.21 -7.42
CA ARG A 220 9.89 26.93 -6.95
C ARG A 220 9.86 28.42 -7.26
N GLN A 221 9.15 28.85 -8.32
CA GLN A 221 9.10 30.25 -8.76
C GLN A 221 7.86 31.03 -8.28
N GLY A 222 6.74 30.35 -8.09
CA GLY A 222 5.41 30.93 -7.86
C GLY A 222 4.84 30.62 -6.47
N ASP A 223 5.48 31.18 -5.44
CA ASP A 223 4.85 31.80 -4.27
C ASP A 223 5.98 32.04 -3.27
N ALA A 224 6.30 33.31 -3.03
CA ALA A 224 7.08 33.67 -1.86
C ALA A 224 6.29 33.18 -0.64
N ASP A 225 6.72 32.06 -0.06
CA ASP A 225 6.07 31.47 1.10
C ASP A 225 5.78 32.60 2.11
N PRO A 226 4.54 32.77 2.60
CA PRO A 226 4.19 33.87 3.51
C PRO A 226 5.10 33.94 4.75
N LEU A 227 5.74 32.83 5.12
CA LEU A 227 6.69 32.75 6.23
C LEU A 227 8.11 33.18 5.85
N TYR A 228 8.43 33.38 4.56
CA TYR A 228 9.77 33.70 4.08
C TYR A 228 10.39 34.88 4.82
N ALA A 229 9.69 36.01 4.91
CA ALA A 229 10.21 37.21 5.59
C ALA A 229 10.46 36.96 7.09
N GLN A 230 9.61 36.15 7.74
CA GLN A 230 9.76 35.81 9.16
C GLN A 230 10.96 34.87 9.38
N VAL A 231 11.13 33.90 8.48
CA VAL A 231 12.24 32.94 8.52
C VAL A 231 13.56 33.66 8.22
N GLU A 232 13.58 34.59 7.26
CA GLU A 232 14.74 35.44 6.98
C GLU A 232 15.18 36.22 8.23
N ALA A 233 14.25 36.91 8.89
CA ALA A 233 14.54 37.65 10.12
C ALA A 233 15.06 36.73 11.24
N PHE A 234 14.46 35.55 11.42
CA PHE A 234 14.90 34.56 12.40
C PHE A 234 16.33 34.07 12.11
N VAL A 235 16.64 33.78 10.84
CA VAL A 235 17.97 33.32 10.43
C VAL A 235 19.04 34.39 10.63
N ILE A 236 18.73 35.65 10.32
CA ILE A 236 19.65 36.77 10.56
C ILE A 236 19.87 36.99 12.06
N ALA A 237 18.85 36.79 12.90
CA ALA A 237 18.96 36.93 14.35
C ALA A 237 19.82 35.83 14.99
N GLU A 238 19.57 34.57 14.63
CA GLU A 238 20.22 33.39 15.22
C GLU A 238 21.64 33.17 14.69
N GLN A 239 21.95 33.69 13.49
CA GLN A 239 23.24 33.53 12.77
C GLN A 239 23.65 32.06 12.50
N LYS A 240 22.80 31.10 12.85
CA LYS A 240 22.93 29.67 12.57
C LYS A 240 21.59 29.15 12.08
N VAL A 241 21.59 28.41 10.98
CA VAL A 241 20.37 27.87 10.39
C VAL A 241 20.53 26.40 10.02
N SER A 242 19.50 25.63 10.33
CA SER A 242 19.32 24.25 9.87
C SER A 242 17.84 24.03 9.53
N VAL A 243 17.55 23.05 8.66
CA VAL A 243 16.17 22.67 8.31
C VAL A 243 15.37 22.36 9.57
N SER A 244 15.96 21.59 10.49
CA SER A 244 15.37 21.23 11.78
C SER A 244 15.06 22.43 12.67
N SER A 245 15.90 23.47 12.67
CA SER A 245 15.68 24.69 13.46
C SER A 245 14.44 25.45 12.95
N VAL A 246 14.30 25.59 11.64
CA VAL A 246 13.14 26.26 11.01
C VAL A 246 11.86 25.44 11.23
N GLN A 247 11.93 24.10 11.13
CA GLN A 247 10.78 23.23 11.41
C GLN A 247 10.24 23.42 12.83
N ARG A 248 11.13 23.47 13.84
CA ARG A 248 10.72 23.60 15.25
C ARG A 248 10.20 25.00 15.57
N HIS A 249 10.85 26.04 15.05
CA HIS A 249 10.47 27.42 15.35
C HIS A 249 9.14 27.82 14.69
N PHE A 250 8.94 27.46 13.42
CA PHE A 250 7.75 27.84 12.64
C PHE A 250 6.68 26.73 12.57
N LYS A 251 6.93 25.56 13.18
CA LYS A 251 6.02 24.41 13.19
C LYS A 251 5.58 23.97 11.79
N ILE A 252 6.53 23.91 10.86
CA ILE A 252 6.30 23.50 9.47
C ILE A 252 6.92 22.13 9.15
N GLY A 253 6.37 21.45 8.15
CA GLY A 253 6.90 20.18 7.64
C GLY A 253 8.27 20.31 6.98
N TYR A 254 9.02 19.20 6.90
CA TYR A 254 10.39 19.15 6.40
C TYR A 254 10.54 19.76 4.99
N ASN A 255 9.72 19.31 4.03
CA ASN A 255 9.78 19.79 2.64
C ASN A 255 9.55 21.30 2.52
N ARG A 256 8.71 21.87 3.38
CA ARG A 256 8.47 23.33 3.40
C ARG A 256 9.66 24.08 3.97
N ALA A 257 10.24 23.59 5.07
CA ALA A 257 11.45 24.17 5.67
C ALA A 257 12.67 24.08 4.74
N ALA A 258 12.84 22.96 4.03
CA ALA A 258 13.90 22.78 3.06
C ALA A 258 13.78 23.79 1.91
N ARG A 259 12.60 23.93 1.30
CA ARG A 259 12.34 24.93 0.25
C ARG A 259 12.61 26.36 0.71
N LEU A 260 12.20 26.71 1.93
CA LEU A 260 12.47 28.03 2.51
C LEU A 260 13.97 28.31 2.65
N ILE A 261 14.76 27.32 3.04
CA ILE A 261 16.22 27.45 3.15
C ILE A 261 16.89 27.53 1.78
N GLU A 262 16.45 26.75 0.79
CA GLU A 262 16.91 26.85 -0.59
C GLU A 262 16.63 28.24 -1.18
N LEU A 263 15.46 28.83 -0.88
CA LEU A 263 15.14 30.20 -1.28
C LEU A 263 16.01 31.25 -0.57
N LEU A 264 16.40 31.02 0.69
CA LEU A 264 17.34 31.89 1.39
C LEU A 264 18.76 31.79 0.80
N GLU A 265 19.17 30.61 0.34
CA GLU A 265 20.43 30.38 -0.35
C GLU A 265 20.43 31.09 -1.70
N ALA A 266 19.37 30.91 -2.49
CA ALA A 266 19.21 31.56 -3.80
C ALA A 266 19.21 33.10 -3.72
N LYS A 267 18.70 33.69 -2.63
CA LYS A 267 18.74 35.15 -2.39
C LYS A 267 19.99 35.63 -1.65
N GLY A 268 20.97 34.77 -1.41
CA GLY A 268 22.25 35.13 -0.78
C GLY A 268 22.15 35.49 0.70
N VAL A 269 21.12 35.02 1.41
CA VAL A 269 20.99 35.19 2.87
C VAL A 269 21.84 34.16 3.62
N VAL A 270 21.94 32.94 3.07
CA VAL A 270 22.69 31.83 3.66
C VAL A 270 23.65 31.24 2.63
N SER A 271 24.76 30.67 3.09
CA SER A 271 25.70 29.96 2.24
C SER A 271 25.14 28.62 1.76
N ALA A 272 25.78 28.08 0.73
CA ALA A 272 25.70 26.67 0.42
C ALA A 272 26.04 25.82 1.66
N MET A 273 25.54 24.60 1.66
CA MET A 273 25.81 23.63 2.71
C MET A 273 27.29 23.25 2.69
N ASP A 274 27.97 23.34 3.83
CA ASP A 274 29.33 22.85 4.01
C ASP A 274 29.37 21.31 4.09
N SER A 275 30.57 20.71 4.00
CA SER A 275 30.78 19.26 4.11
C SER A 275 30.19 18.66 5.40
N ASP A 276 30.09 19.44 6.47
CA ASP A 276 29.50 19.04 7.76
C ASP A 276 27.97 19.25 7.84
N GLY A 277 27.31 19.63 6.73
CA GLY A 277 25.87 19.87 6.68
C GLY A 277 25.43 21.22 7.27
N HIS A 278 26.37 22.09 7.61
CA HIS A 278 26.12 23.41 8.19
C HIS A 278 25.97 24.50 7.13
N ARG A 279 25.15 25.50 7.42
CA ARG A 279 24.95 26.69 6.57
C ARG A 279 25.28 27.93 7.39
N THR A 280 26.07 28.83 6.81
CA THR A 280 26.46 30.10 7.44
C THR A 280 25.56 31.22 6.95
N VAL A 281 25.27 32.20 7.79
CA VAL A 281 24.44 33.36 7.43
C VAL A 281 25.35 34.44 6.87
N LEU A 282 25.07 34.89 5.66
CA LEU A 282 25.90 35.87 4.94
C LEU A 282 25.50 37.31 5.23
N LYS A 283 24.25 37.53 5.69
CA LYS A 283 23.78 38.85 6.10
C LYS A 283 24.26 39.21 7.51
N PRO A 284 24.90 40.38 7.70
CA PRO A 284 25.31 40.83 9.02
C PRO A 284 24.09 41.04 9.92
N ARG A 285 24.25 40.74 11.21
CA ARG A 285 23.25 41.06 12.23
C ARG A 285 23.19 42.58 12.39
N ASP A 286 22.02 43.17 12.16
CA ASP A 286 21.79 44.60 12.37
C ASP A 286 22.06 44.95 13.85
N PRO A 287 22.96 45.90 14.17
CA PRO A 287 23.34 46.20 15.56
C PRO A 287 22.23 46.84 16.39
N GLU A 288 21.08 47.19 15.81
CA GLU A 288 19.95 47.74 16.53
C GLU A 288 18.71 46.87 16.30
N GLY A 289 18.29 46.14 17.34
CA GLY A 289 17.19 45.19 17.29
C GLY A 289 15.82 45.82 17.00
N LYS A 290 15.55 46.14 15.72
CA LYS A 290 14.22 46.41 15.19
C LYS A 290 14.03 45.65 13.90
N ALA A 291 13.13 44.66 13.97
CA ALA A 291 12.50 44.09 12.78
C ALA A 291 11.80 45.22 12.02
N ALA A 292 12.17 45.40 10.75
CA ALA A 292 11.44 46.21 9.79
C ALA A 292 10.68 45.26 8.85
#